data_AF-A0A4Q5WU85-F1
#
_entry.id   AF-A0A4Q5WU85-F1
#
_cell.length_a   1.000
_cell.length_b   1.000
_cell.length_c   1.000
_cell.angle_alpha   90.00
_cell.angle_beta   90.00
_cell.angle_gamma   90.00
#
_symmetry.space_group_name_H-M   'P 1'
#
loop_
_entity.id
_entity.type
_entity.pdbx_description
1 polymer ?
#
loop_
_entity_poly.entity_id
_entity_poly.type
_entity_poly.pdbx_seq_one_letter_code
_entity_poly.pdbx_strand_id
1 'polypeptide(L)'
;MKKTLLSLSAVAFVALGAIIACNSDKKSSANNEGMLAGAPEVPTEAELISRGRYLVTIMGCNECHTPKIMTAQGPVPDSAHLLSGHPAKLPIAKIDAEALKSWTLFSPSLTAFAGPWGVSYSANISSDESGIGNWTEEQFFRAIREGKYKGMANGRTLLPPMPWTEFRNATDDDLSAIFHYLKSTPPTYNVVPAAAPPAN
;
A
#
# COMPACT_ATOMS: atom_id res chain seq x y z
N MET A 1 -44.95 -4.09 -64.61
CA MET A 1 -45.95 -5.14 -64.30
C MET A 1 -46.25 -5.09 -62.81
N LYS A 2 -47.54 -4.90 -62.46
CA LYS A 2 -48.27 -5.10 -61.17
C LYS A 2 -47.52 -4.77 -59.84
N LYS A 3 -47.72 -3.64 -59.16
CA LYS A 3 -48.88 -3.10 -58.38
C LYS A 3 -49.16 -3.77 -57.00
N THR A 4 -49.06 -2.93 -55.93
CA THR A 4 -49.85 -2.86 -54.66
C THR A 4 -49.72 -4.02 -53.64
N LEU A 5 -49.79 -3.88 -52.30
CA LEU A 5 -50.39 -2.94 -51.31
C LEU A 5 -49.43 -2.83 -50.07
N LEU A 6 -49.29 -1.78 -49.23
CA LEU A 6 -50.18 -0.85 -48.49
C LEU A 6 -51.00 -1.44 -47.32
N SER A 7 -50.52 -1.22 -46.08
CA SER A 7 -51.29 -0.79 -44.89
C SER A 7 -50.32 -0.10 -43.90
N LEU A 8 -50.40 1.21 -43.58
CA LEU A 8 -51.31 1.86 -42.59
C LEU A 8 -51.54 0.99 -41.35
N SER A 9 -51.41 1.37 -40.08
CA SER A 9 -51.26 2.62 -39.29
C SER A 9 -50.74 2.14 -37.90
N ALA A 10 -50.26 2.92 -36.92
CA ALA A 10 -50.69 4.21 -36.45
C ALA A 10 -49.60 4.87 -35.57
N VAL A 11 -49.55 6.19 -35.69
CA VAL A 11 -48.85 7.14 -34.82
C VAL A 11 -49.56 7.21 -33.47
N ALA A 12 -48.79 7.26 -32.37
CA ALA A 12 -49.22 7.90 -31.14
C ALA A 12 -48.01 8.54 -30.43
N PHE A 13 -47.61 9.71 -30.93
CA PHE A 13 -46.91 10.70 -30.12
C PHE A 13 -47.94 11.30 -29.15
N VAL A 14 -47.76 11.10 -27.85
CA VAL A 14 -48.44 11.92 -26.83
C VAL A 14 -47.37 12.60 -26.01
N ALA A 15 -47.02 13.81 -26.48
CA ALA A 15 -46.53 14.85 -25.60
C ALA A 15 -47.75 15.46 -24.90
N LEU A 16 -47.79 15.42 -23.58
CA LEU A 16 -48.62 16.34 -22.81
C LEU A 16 -47.87 16.71 -21.53
N GLY A 17 -47.39 17.96 -21.51
CA GLY A 17 -46.90 18.61 -20.31
C GLY A 17 -48.03 19.25 -19.49
N ALA A 18 -47.58 19.93 -18.44
CA ALA A 18 -48.27 20.88 -17.58
C ALA A 18 -49.03 20.35 -16.35
N ILE A 19 -48.32 20.39 -15.20
CA ILE A 19 -48.59 21.27 -14.05
C ILE A 19 -50.06 21.41 -13.62
N ILE A 20 -50.41 20.88 -12.44
CA ILE A 20 -51.33 21.41 -11.40
C ILE A 20 -50.92 20.68 -10.11
N ALA A 21 -50.10 21.27 -9.24
CA ALA A 21 -50.48 22.15 -8.14
C ALA A 21 -51.39 21.48 -7.07
N CYS A 22 -50.78 21.30 -5.90
CA CYS A 22 -51.35 21.37 -4.55
C CYS A 22 -52.57 20.52 -4.20
N ASN A 23 -52.36 19.54 -3.32
CA ASN A 23 -53.22 19.46 -2.14
C ASN A 23 -52.37 19.26 -0.88
N SER A 24 -52.28 20.34 -0.10
CA SER A 24 -51.69 20.36 1.23
C SER A 24 -52.82 20.17 2.24
N ASP A 25 -52.71 19.18 3.12
CA ASP A 25 -53.34 19.25 4.44
C ASP A 25 -52.32 18.89 5.54
N LYS A 26 -51.59 19.96 5.88
CA LYS A 26 -51.17 20.44 7.20
C LYS A 26 -50.54 19.49 8.25
N LYS A 27 -49.37 19.99 8.67
CA LYS A 27 -48.79 20.11 10.01
C LYS A 27 -48.02 18.90 10.56
N SER A 28 -46.70 19.01 10.50
CA SER A 28 -45.95 19.43 11.68
C SER A 28 -44.60 20.04 11.27
N SER A 29 -44.32 21.24 11.77
CA SER A 29 -42.98 21.81 11.79
C SER A 29 -42.06 20.89 12.58
N ALA A 30 -41.00 20.40 11.95
CA ALA A 30 -39.82 19.93 12.66
C ALA A 30 -38.62 20.13 11.73
N ASN A 31 -37.90 21.21 12.02
CA ASN A 31 -36.45 21.28 12.00
C ASN A 31 -35.77 20.89 10.68
N ASN A 32 -35.59 21.90 9.85
CA ASN A 32 -34.50 21.95 8.88
C ASN A 32 -33.20 22.22 9.66
N GLU A 33 -32.78 21.27 10.50
CA GLU A 33 -31.41 21.23 10.98
C GLU A 33 -30.58 20.65 9.85
N GLY A 34 -29.67 21.48 9.34
CA GLY A 34 -28.77 21.09 8.28
C GLY A 34 -28.10 19.76 8.61
N MET A 35 -27.83 18.99 7.55
CA MET A 35 -26.83 17.94 7.55
C MET A 35 -25.48 18.56 7.99
N LEU A 36 -25.30 18.70 9.30
CA LEU A 36 -23.98 18.70 9.88
C LEU A 36 -23.50 17.27 9.68
N ALA A 37 -22.60 17.09 8.72
CA ALA A 37 -21.79 15.88 8.65
C ALA A 37 -21.28 15.63 10.07
N GLY A 38 -21.72 14.51 10.66
CA GLY A 38 -21.18 14.08 11.96
C GLY A 38 -19.66 14.05 11.86
N ALA A 39 -18.98 14.32 12.97
CA ALA A 39 -17.53 14.14 13.05
C ALA A 39 -17.17 12.76 12.44
N PRO A 40 -16.10 12.66 11.63
CA PRO A 40 -15.74 11.40 11.02
C PRO A 40 -15.63 10.34 12.13
N GLU A 41 -16.42 9.27 11.97
CA GLU A 41 -16.39 8.15 12.90
C GLU A 41 -15.00 7.52 12.86
N VAL A 42 -14.44 7.23 14.04
CA VAL A 42 -13.12 6.58 14.13
C VAL A 42 -13.21 5.22 13.45
N PRO A 43 -12.35 4.90 12.46
CA PRO A 43 -12.40 3.62 11.77
C PRO A 43 -12.25 2.45 12.75
N THR A 44 -12.98 1.37 12.51
CA THR A 44 -12.79 0.12 13.24
C THR A 44 -11.47 -0.54 12.88
N GLU A 45 -10.97 -1.43 13.74
CA GLU A 45 -9.75 -2.21 13.47
C GLU A 45 -9.82 -2.98 12.14
N ALA A 46 -10.98 -3.56 11.84
CA ALA A 46 -11.19 -4.29 10.59
C ALA A 46 -11.08 -3.37 9.36
N GLU A 47 -11.57 -2.13 9.46
CA GLU A 47 -11.48 -1.13 8.40
C GLU A 47 -10.04 -0.63 8.22
N LEU A 48 -9.31 -0.39 9.31
CA LEU A 48 -7.87 -0.06 9.27
C LEU A 48 -7.06 -1.17 8.62
N ILE A 49 -7.25 -2.42 9.02
CA ILE A 49 -6.56 -3.57 8.43
C ILE A 49 -6.91 -3.71 6.93
N SER A 50 -8.18 -3.49 6.56
CA SER A 50 -8.61 -3.54 5.16
C SER A 50 -7.96 -2.44 4.31
N ARG A 51 -7.99 -1.20 4.80
CA ARG A 51 -7.35 -0.05 4.16
C ARG A 51 -5.84 -0.22 4.07
N GLY A 52 -5.20 -0.69 5.13
CA GLY A 52 -3.77 -0.96 5.19
C GLY A 52 -3.35 -2.05 4.22
N ARG A 53 -4.12 -3.14 4.10
CA ARG A 53 -3.87 -4.18 3.09
C ARG A 53 -3.87 -3.61 1.69
N TYR A 54 -4.86 -2.79 1.36
CA TYR A 54 -4.94 -2.11 0.07
C TYR A 54 -3.69 -1.25 -0.16
N LEU A 55 -3.34 -0.38 0.80
CA LEU A 55 -2.19 0.51 0.71
C LEU A 55 -0.88 -0.24 0.57
N VAL A 56 -0.60 -1.24 1.40
CA VAL A 56 0.63 -2.06 1.34
C VAL A 56 0.74 -2.78 -0.02
N THR A 57 -0.39 -3.11 -0.65
CA THR A 57 -0.42 -3.69 -1.99
C THR A 57 -0.10 -2.65 -3.06
N ILE A 58 -0.84 -1.54 -3.12
CA ILE A 58 -0.70 -0.56 -4.21
C ILE A 58 0.56 0.32 -4.08
N MET A 59 1.09 0.48 -2.87
CA MET A 59 2.36 1.16 -2.61
C MET A 59 3.57 0.24 -2.84
N GLY A 60 3.36 -1.01 -3.22
CA GLY A 60 4.42 -1.92 -3.64
C GLY A 60 5.34 -2.40 -2.51
N CYS A 61 4.88 -2.39 -1.25
CA CYS A 61 5.72 -2.82 -0.13
C CYS A 61 6.19 -4.28 -0.31
N ASN A 62 5.33 -5.14 -0.86
CA ASN A 62 5.65 -6.54 -1.16
C ASN A 62 6.75 -6.71 -2.21
N GLU A 63 7.00 -5.72 -3.07
CA GLU A 63 8.01 -5.83 -4.12
C GLU A 63 9.41 -5.94 -3.53
N CYS A 64 9.68 -5.20 -2.46
CA CYS A 64 10.98 -5.25 -1.77
C CYS A 64 10.94 -6.06 -0.47
N HIS A 65 9.83 -6.10 0.26
CA HIS A 65 9.76 -6.74 1.57
C HIS A 65 9.30 -8.19 1.54
N THR A 66 8.93 -8.75 0.39
CA THR A 66 8.62 -10.17 0.25
C THR A 66 9.66 -10.81 -0.67
N PRO A 67 10.39 -11.86 -0.24
CA PRO A 67 11.32 -12.56 -1.12
C PRO A 67 10.58 -13.13 -2.34
N LYS A 68 11.30 -13.26 -3.46
CA LYS A 68 10.74 -13.74 -4.72
C LYS A 68 11.19 -15.17 -5.03
N ILE A 69 10.30 -15.94 -5.62
CA ILE A 69 10.58 -17.22 -6.26
C ILE A 69 10.76 -16.95 -7.77
N MET A 70 11.88 -17.37 -8.34
CA MET A 70 12.12 -17.23 -9.77
C MET A 70 11.37 -18.30 -10.54
N THR A 71 10.48 -17.87 -11.45
CA THR A 71 9.74 -18.74 -12.37
C THR A 71 10.13 -18.44 -13.82
N ALA A 72 9.63 -19.24 -14.76
CA ALA A 72 9.80 -18.97 -16.18
C ALA A 72 9.17 -17.63 -16.63
N GLN A 73 8.17 -17.13 -15.90
CA GLN A 73 7.49 -15.85 -16.16
C GLN A 73 8.11 -14.68 -15.38
N GLY A 74 9.20 -14.92 -14.65
CA GLY A 74 9.87 -13.94 -13.80
C GLY A 74 9.66 -14.17 -12.30
N PRO A 75 10.12 -13.22 -11.47
CA PRO A 75 9.99 -13.31 -10.01
C PRO A 75 8.54 -13.18 -9.58
N VAL A 76 8.07 -14.09 -8.72
CA VAL A 76 6.76 -14.01 -8.06
C VAL A 76 6.95 -13.93 -6.53
N PRO A 77 6.09 -13.22 -5.79
CA PRO A 77 6.15 -13.20 -4.33
C PRO A 77 6.09 -14.60 -3.71
N ASP A 78 6.98 -14.88 -2.77
CA ASP A 78 6.89 -16.05 -1.91
C ASP A 78 5.85 -15.82 -0.82
N SER A 79 4.66 -16.38 -1.01
CA SER A 79 3.55 -16.24 -0.06
C SER A 79 3.84 -16.88 1.30
N ALA A 80 4.76 -17.83 1.41
CA ALA A 80 5.11 -18.47 2.67
C ALA A 80 5.98 -17.56 3.56
N HIS A 81 6.60 -16.54 2.97
CA HIS A 81 7.50 -15.60 3.64
C HIS A 81 7.06 -14.15 3.37
N LEU A 82 5.75 -13.92 3.30
CA LEU A 82 5.17 -12.61 3.00
C LEU A 82 5.69 -11.56 3.99
N LEU A 83 6.23 -10.45 3.46
CA LEU A 83 6.72 -9.30 4.22
C LEU A 83 7.91 -9.60 5.17
N SER A 84 8.57 -10.74 5.02
CA SER A 84 9.68 -11.16 5.90
C SER A 84 11.01 -10.47 5.61
N GLY A 85 11.11 -9.67 4.55
CA GLY A 85 12.35 -9.03 4.11
C GLY A 85 13.34 -9.99 3.43
N HIS A 86 14.62 -9.63 3.45
CA HIS A 86 15.67 -10.48 2.88
C HIS A 86 15.88 -11.76 3.70
N PRO A 87 15.80 -12.97 3.10
CA PRO A 87 16.01 -14.20 3.84
C PRO A 87 17.41 -14.26 4.46
N ALA A 88 17.53 -14.45 5.77
CA ALA A 88 18.80 -14.37 6.50
C ALA A 88 19.91 -15.31 5.98
N LYS A 89 19.52 -16.43 5.38
CA LYS A 89 20.44 -17.46 4.86
C LYS A 89 20.67 -17.38 3.35
N LEU A 90 20.05 -16.42 2.66
CA LEU A 90 20.26 -16.25 1.22
C LEU A 90 21.59 -15.51 1.01
N PRO A 91 22.62 -16.16 0.43
CA PRO A 91 23.87 -15.45 0.15
C PRO A 91 23.62 -14.39 -0.93
N ILE A 92 24.28 -13.25 -0.77
CA ILE A 92 24.44 -12.30 -1.88
C ILE A 92 25.59 -12.74 -2.76
N ALA A 93 25.40 -12.66 -4.07
CA ALA A 93 26.48 -12.88 -5.03
C ALA A 93 27.60 -11.86 -4.80
N LYS A 94 28.82 -12.21 -5.21
CA LYS A 94 29.95 -11.27 -5.18
C LYS A 94 29.57 -10.04 -6.02
N ILE A 95 29.65 -8.88 -5.39
CA ILE A 95 29.34 -7.61 -6.02
C ILE A 95 30.54 -7.20 -6.87
N ASP A 96 30.28 -6.89 -8.14
CA ASP A 96 31.28 -6.29 -9.02
C ASP A 96 31.32 -4.78 -8.77
N ALA A 97 32.42 -4.31 -8.16
CA ALA A 97 32.62 -2.90 -7.86
C ALA A 97 32.69 -2.03 -9.13
N GLU A 98 33.09 -2.59 -10.27
CA GLU A 98 33.12 -1.84 -11.53
C GLU A 98 31.69 -1.56 -12.02
N ALA A 99 30.81 -2.56 -11.93
CA ALA A 99 29.40 -2.39 -12.29
C ALA A 99 28.72 -1.30 -11.46
N LEU A 100 29.09 -1.15 -10.18
CA LEU A 100 28.54 -0.12 -9.29
C LEU A 100 28.88 1.33 -9.69
N LYS A 101 29.84 1.54 -10.59
CA LYS A 101 30.13 2.89 -11.13
C LYS A 101 29.05 3.39 -12.09
N SER A 102 28.22 2.49 -12.62
CA SER A 102 27.19 2.84 -13.62
C SER A 102 25.81 2.25 -13.30
N TRP A 103 25.73 1.27 -12.41
CA TRP A 103 24.50 0.54 -12.10
C TRP A 103 24.32 0.34 -10.60
N THR A 104 23.12 0.59 -10.11
CA THR A 104 22.66 -0.02 -8.85
C THR A 104 22.25 -1.45 -9.14
N LEU A 105 22.69 -2.38 -8.30
CA LEU A 105 22.39 -3.81 -8.44
C LEU A 105 21.27 -4.22 -7.50
N PHE A 106 20.39 -5.07 -8.01
CA PHE A 106 19.25 -5.65 -7.30
C PHE A 106 19.40 -7.17 -7.31
N SER A 107 19.21 -7.83 -6.17
CA SER A 107 19.21 -9.30 -6.14
C SER A 107 18.00 -9.85 -6.91
N PRO A 108 18.05 -11.10 -7.43
CA PRO A 108 16.90 -11.73 -8.05
C PRO A 108 15.66 -11.81 -7.14
N SER A 109 15.88 -11.89 -5.82
CA SER A 109 14.82 -11.88 -4.81
C SER A 109 14.21 -10.49 -4.56
N LEU A 110 14.77 -9.43 -5.15
CA LEU A 110 14.42 -8.02 -4.93
C LEU A 110 14.47 -7.60 -3.44
N THR A 111 15.34 -8.22 -2.65
CA THR A 111 15.45 -7.97 -1.20
C THR A 111 16.84 -7.54 -0.74
N ALA A 112 17.84 -7.60 -1.62
CA ALA A 112 19.18 -7.06 -1.37
C ALA A 112 19.60 -6.13 -2.51
N PHE A 113 20.26 -5.03 -2.16
CA PHE A 113 20.59 -3.96 -3.10
C PHE A 113 22.01 -3.48 -2.86
N ALA A 114 22.73 -3.15 -3.92
CA ALA A 114 24.08 -2.64 -3.86
C ALA A 114 24.25 -1.38 -4.70
N GLY A 115 24.92 -0.38 -4.14
CA GLY A 115 25.20 0.89 -4.79
C GLY A 115 26.36 1.63 -4.11
N PRO A 116 26.57 2.92 -4.43
CA PRO A 116 27.62 3.73 -3.79
C PRO A 116 27.50 3.85 -2.25
N TRP A 117 26.35 3.50 -1.68
CA TRP A 117 26.11 3.44 -0.23
C TRP A 117 26.50 2.10 0.42
N GLY A 118 26.97 1.13 -0.35
CA GLY A 118 27.23 -0.24 0.10
C GLY A 118 26.06 -1.17 -0.18
N VAL A 119 25.84 -2.13 0.72
CA VAL A 119 24.78 -3.14 0.60
C VAL A 119 23.69 -2.88 1.61
N SER A 120 22.45 -2.83 1.15
CA SER A 120 21.25 -2.75 1.97
C SER A 120 20.36 -3.97 1.77
N TYR A 121 19.59 -4.30 2.80
CA TYR A 121 18.66 -5.41 2.81
C TYR A 121 17.29 -4.91 3.24
N SER A 122 16.24 -5.38 2.56
CA SER A 122 14.85 -5.13 2.98
C SER A 122 14.58 -5.74 4.34
N ALA A 123 14.03 -4.94 5.26
CA ALA A 123 13.71 -5.39 6.60
C ALA A 123 12.54 -6.37 6.64
N ASN A 124 12.47 -7.20 7.68
CA ASN A 124 11.25 -7.90 8.06
C ASN A 124 10.23 -6.86 8.56
N ILE A 125 9.06 -6.79 7.92
CA ILE A 125 7.96 -5.90 8.32
C ILE A 125 6.68 -6.67 8.66
N SER A 126 6.79 -7.98 8.86
CA SER A 126 5.70 -8.78 9.45
C SER A 126 5.51 -8.44 10.94
N SER A 127 4.41 -8.92 11.51
CA SER A 127 4.06 -8.84 12.93
C SER A 127 4.99 -9.62 13.88
N ASP A 128 5.98 -10.35 13.36
CA ASP A 128 6.97 -11.05 14.19
C ASP A 128 7.86 -10.09 14.99
N GLU A 129 8.38 -10.54 16.13
CA GLU A 129 9.29 -9.75 16.98
C GLU A 129 10.60 -9.36 16.29
N SER A 130 11.09 -10.18 15.33
CA SER A 130 12.22 -9.85 14.47
C SER A 130 11.88 -8.81 13.38
N GLY A 131 10.59 -8.56 13.16
CA GLY A 131 10.05 -7.52 12.29
C GLY A 131 9.52 -6.31 13.07
N ILE A 132 8.26 -5.92 12.84
CA ILE A 132 7.62 -4.78 13.52
C ILE A 132 6.79 -5.19 14.73
N GLY A 133 6.81 -6.46 15.13
CA GLY A 133 5.99 -7.00 16.22
C GLY A 133 6.09 -6.23 17.52
N ASN A 134 7.28 -5.67 17.82
CA ASN A 134 7.52 -4.88 19.03
C ASN A 134 7.55 -3.36 18.80
N TRP A 135 7.23 -2.89 17.59
CA TRP A 135 7.24 -1.46 17.29
C TRP A 135 5.96 -0.80 17.80
N THR A 136 6.10 0.43 18.27
CA THR A 136 4.97 1.35 18.47
C THR A 136 4.61 2.05 17.16
N GLU A 137 3.40 2.59 17.09
CA GLU A 137 2.97 3.36 15.94
C GLU A 137 3.85 4.60 15.73
N GLU A 138 4.28 5.27 16.80
CA GLU A 138 5.17 6.44 16.72
C GLU A 138 6.54 6.06 16.14
N GLN A 139 7.05 4.87 16.45
CA GLN A 139 8.28 4.37 15.82
C GLN A 139 8.08 4.13 14.33
N PHE A 140 6.95 3.54 13.94
CA PHE A 140 6.61 3.36 12.53
C PHE A 140 6.50 4.70 11.79
N PHE A 141 5.78 5.66 12.37
CA PHE A 141 5.62 7.00 11.82
C PHE A 141 6.98 7.70 11.68
N ARG A 142 7.83 7.65 12.70
CA ARG A 142 9.18 8.22 12.62
C ARG A 142 10.01 7.55 11.52
N ALA A 143 9.91 6.23 11.38
CA ALA A 143 10.64 5.51 10.34
C ALA A 143 10.24 5.99 8.94
N ILE A 144 8.95 6.22 8.68
CA ILE A 144 8.46 6.65 7.37
C ILE A 144 8.61 8.16 7.15
N ARG A 145 8.24 9.00 8.13
CA ARG A 145 8.24 10.47 8.01
C ARG A 145 9.64 11.07 7.97
N GLU A 146 10.54 10.51 8.77
CA GLU A 146 11.91 11.02 8.98
C GLU A 146 12.98 10.09 8.41
N GLY A 147 12.59 8.93 7.87
CA GLY A 147 13.54 7.96 7.32
C GLY A 147 14.42 7.34 8.39
N LYS A 148 14.00 7.22 9.65
CA LYS A 148 14.85 6.73 10.74
C LYS A 148 14.80 5.22 10.88
N TYR A 149 15.94 4.55 10.85
CA TYR A 149 16.02 3.11 11.03
C TYR A 149 15.38 2.68 12.36
N LYS A 150 14.41 1.76 12.28
CA LYS A 150 13.58 1.29 13.40
C LYS A 150 12.81 2.39 14.16
N GLY A 151 12.62 3.55 13.54
CA GLY A 151 11.99 4.69 14.22
C GLY A 151 12.83 5.24 15.38
N MET A 152 14.13 4.97 15.43
CA MET A 152 15.01 5.45 16.50
C MET A 152 15.48 6.87 16.18
N ALA A 153 15.29 7.83 17.09
CA ALA A 153 15.64 9.24 16.86
C ALA A 153 17.12 9.42 16.45
N ASN A 154 18.01 8.70 17.13
CA ASN A 154 19.46 8.68 16.85
C ASN A 154 19.87 7.56 15.88
N GLY A 155 18.90 6.91 15.23
CA GLY A 155 19.16 5.88 14.22
C GLY A 155 19.70 6.49 12.92
N ARG A 156 20.47 5.68 12.19
CA ARG A 156 20.85 6.02 10.81
C ARG A 156 19.60 6.22 9.94
N THR A 157 19.77 6.91 8.82
CA THR A 157 18.74 6.98 7.78
C THR A 157 18.48 5.59 7.18
N LEU A 158 17.24 5.32 6.78
CA LEU A 158 16.85 4.19 5.95
C LEU A 158 17.65 4.23 4.66
N LEU A 159 18.20 3.07 4.29
CA LEU A 159 19.08 2.98 3.14
C LEU A 159 18.24 2.79 1.87
N PRO A 160 18.76 3.21 0.70
CA PRO A 160 18.11 2.94 -0.58
C PRO A 160 17.89 1.42 -0.79
N PRO A 161 16.87 1.02 -1.56
CA PRO A 161 15.95 1.87 -2.32
C PRO A 161 14.64 2.16 -1.57
N MET A 162 14.60 2.04 -0.23
CA MET A 162 13.37 2.28 0.55
C MET A 162 12.86 3.72 0.30
N PRO A 163 11.67 3.92 -0.30
CA PRO A 163 11.18 5.23 -0.77
C PRO A 163 10.49 6.02 0.35
N TRP A 164 11.19 6.19 1.49
CA TRP A 164 10.64 6.92 2.63
C TRP A 164 10.42 8.41 2.31
N THR A 165 11.19 8.99 1.39
CA THR A 165 11.05 10.39 0.96
C THR A 165 9.73 10.66 0.25
N GLU A 166 9.15 9.65 -0.39
CA GLU A 166 7.84 9.71 -1.03
C GLU A 166 6.75 9.37 0.00
N PHE A 167 6.94 8.30 0.76
CA PHE A 167 5.97 7.81 1.74
C PHE A 167 5.77 8.75 2.93
N ARG A 168 6.74 9.63 3.22
CA ARG A 168 6.57 10.67 4.25
C ARG A 168 5.42 11.63 3.99
N ASN A 169 4.80 11.62 2.80
CA ASN A 169 3.67 12.46 2.45
C ASN A 169 2.31 11.76 2.62
N ALA A 170 2.27 10.47 2.98
CA ALA A 170 1.03 9.77 3.31
C ALA A 170 0.29 10.51 4.44
N THR A 171 -1.03 10.38 4.51
CA THR A 171 -1.79 10.92 5.66
C THR A 171 -1.51 10.08 6.90
N ASP A 172 -1.78 10.64 8.09
CA ASP A 172 -1.66 9.87 9.34
C ASP A 172 -2.63 8.68 9.34
N ASP A 173 -3.84 8.84 8.80
CA ASP A 173 -4.81 7.75 8.62
C ASP A 173 -4.27 6.61 7.74
N ASP A 174 -3.60 6.94 6.63
CA ASP A 174 -3.01 5.94 5.74
C ASP A 174 -1.82 5.23 6.41
N LEU A 175 -0.97 5.95 7.15
CA LEU A 175 0.14 5.35 7.90
C LEU A 175 -0.35 4.47 9.04
N SER A 176 -1.39 4.89 9.75
CA SER A 176 -2.03 4.11 10.81
C SER A 176 -2.65 2.83 10.25
N ALA A 177 -3.42 2.93 9.15
CA ALA A 177 -3.97 1.76 8.48
C ALA A 177 -2.89 0.78 8.03
N ILE A 178 -1.80 1.26 7.42
CA ILE A 178 -0.65 0.43 7.05
C ILE A 178 -0.06 -0.27 8.28
N PHE A 179 0.20 0.46 9.36
CA PHE A 179 0.75 -0.10 10.59
C PHE A 179 -0.14 -1.21 11.16
N HIS A 180 -1.44 -0.95 11.32
CA HIS A 180 -2.41 -1.92 11.81
C HIS A 180 -2.49 -3.17 10.91
N TYR A 181 -2.48 -3.00 9.58
CA TYR A 181 -2.40 -4.15 8.68
C TYR A 181 -1.12 -4.96 8.88
N LEU A 182 0.06 -4.32 8.93
CA LEU A 182 1.33 -5.01 9.14
C LEU A 182 1.39 -5.74 10.50
N LYS A 183 0.80 -5.15 11.54
CA LYS A 183 0.66 -5.77 12.87
C LYS A 183 -0.28 -6.97 12.88
N SER A 184 -1.22 -7.04 11.94
CA SER A 184 -2.17 -8.14 11.80
C SER A 184 -1.68 -9.32 10.93
N THR A 185 -0.53 -9.20 10.26
CA THR A 185 -0.04 -10.27 9.36
C THR A 185 0.31 -11.53 10.14
N PRO A 186 0.37 -12.71 9.51
CA PRO A 186 1.05 -13.86 10.11
C PRO A 186 2.51 -13.51 10.47
N PRO A 187 2.98 -13.85 11.67
CA PRO A 187 4.36 -13.59 12.06
C PRO A 187 5.30 -14.51 11.28
N THR A 188 6.35 -13.94 10.69
CA THR A 188 7.43 -14.71 10.05
C THR A 188 8.76 -14.34 10.68
N TYR A 189 9.35 -15.28 11.43
CA TYR A 189 10.67 -15.06 12.03
C TYR A 189 11.76 -14.96 10.96
N ASN A 190 12.44 -13.81 10.92
CA ASN A 190 13.59 -13.59 10.04
C ASN A 190 14.44 -12.41 10.53
N VAL A 191 15.66 -12.70 10.99
CA VAL A 191 16.64 -11.66 11.35
C VAL A 191 17.47 -11.31 10.13
N VAL A 192 17.06 -10.24 9.46
CA VAL A 192 17.72 -9.72 8.25
C VAL A 192 19.18 -9.33 8.55
N PRO A 193 20.16 -9.64 7.66
CA PRO A 193 21.54 -9.24 7.84
C PRO A 193 21.71 -7.72 7.98
N ALA A 194 22.75 -7.30 8.71
CA ALA A 194 23.13 -5.90 8.77
C ALA A 194 23.58 -5.41 7.39
N ALA A 195 23.26 -4.14 7.08
CA ALA A 195 23.79 -3.46 5.90
C ALA A 195 25.33 -3.46 5.95
N ALA A 196 25.96 -3.60 4.79
CA ALA A 196 27.41 -3.51 4.66
C ALA A 196 27.80 -2.13 4.11
N PRO A 197 28.89 -1.51 4.59
CA PRO A 197 29.39 -0.27 4.03
C PRO A 197 29.86 -0.47 2.57
N PRO A 198 30.12 0.62 1.82
CA PRO A 198 30.78 0.54 0.53
C PRO A 198 32.11 -0.23 0.63
N ALA A 199 32.45 -0.99 -0.41
CA ALA A 199 33.80 -1.50 -0.55
C ALA A 199 34.73 -0.32 -0.85
N ASN A 200 35.75 -0.12 -0.01
CA ASN A 200 36.78 0.91 -0.19
C ASN A 200 37.69 0.59 -1.39
#